data_AF-A0A7H0H2U4-F1
#
_entry.id   AF-A0A7H0H2U4-F1
#
_cell.length_a   1.000
_cell.length_b   1.000
_cell.length_c   1.000
_cell.angle_alpha   90.00
_cell.angle_beta   90.00
_cell.angle_gamma   90.00
#
_symmetry.space_group_name_H-M   'P 1'
#
loop_
_entity.id
_entity.type
_entity.pdbx_description
1 polymer ?
#
loop_
_entity_poly.entity_id
_entity_poly.type
_entity_poly.pdbx_seq_one_letter_code
_entity_poly.pdbx_strand_id
1 'polypeptide(L)'
;MTLLATNDNELLRAVALLLLWSESFVEAIKAPPSPAHIAAQQLLAITLQEGQVGRNVWRDWIGDLPLIAPEDEESLLSELLDQGWLASDGDMLIVGPTAEGRYGRRHFMEVMTVFTSDPQVTVLHGRSEIGSVDPMVLLTKTTGPRRLALAGRSWVVTSVDWPHRRAYVEPSAGVGLARWMGSPSPLSFELVDAMRRVLLGAELTGVTLSRRAKEQLEEIRTTHANRVDARRTVLLHESEETRWWRWAGSRANAVLWSALNLTRRRRAYATLSRRSAMTTWYSVRMRHPLSYARRWRPPGPGSDVISRAWSRRSRSERSGI
;
A
#
# COMPACT_ATOMS: atom_id res chain seq x y z
N MET A 1 17.55 -1.55 23.45
CA MET A 1 17.19 -2.32 22.24
C MET A 1 18.35 -2.23 21.26
N THR A 2 18.79 -3.33 20.67
CA THR A 2 19.88 -3.35 19.67
C THR A 2 19.31 -3.69 18.30
N LEU A 3 19.61 -2.87 17.29
CA LEU A 3 19.25 -3.14 15.90
C LEU A 3 20.48 -3.58 15.10
N LEU A 4 20.31 -4.60 14.27
CA LEU A 4 21.34 -5.08 13.35
C LEU A 4 20.85 -4.86 11.92
N ALA A 5 21.68 -4.19 11.12
CA ALA A 5 21.45 -3.98 9.70
C ALA A 5 22.51 -4.75 8.91
N THR A 6 22.08 -5.44 7.85
CA THR A 6 22.95 -6.26 7.00
C THR A 6 23.31 -5.58 5.68
N ASN A 7 22.68 -4.45 5.37
CA ASN A 7 22.93 -3.65 4.19
C ASN A 7 22.60 -2.16 4.43
N ASP A 8 23.00 -1.31 3.48
CA ASP A 8 22.85 0.15 3.58
C ASP A 8 21.40 0.62 3.77
N ASN A 9 20.44 0.00 3.09
CA ASN A 9 19.04 0.39 3.21
C ASN A 9 18.47 0.05 4.58
N GLU A 10 18.82 -1.13 5.10
CA GLU A 10 18.48 -1.53 6.46
C GLU A 10 19.14 -0.63 7.49
N LEU A 11 20.40 -0.23 7.27
CA LEU A 11 21.12 0.66 8.17
C LEU A 11 20.45 2.03 8.22
N LEU A 12 20.20 2.63 7.05
CA LEU A 12 19.52 3.92 6.96
C LEU A 12 18.12 3.87 7.60
N ARG A 13 17.37 2.78 7.38
CA ARG A 13 16.06 2.57 8.00
C ARG A 13 16.16 2.42 9.51
N ALA A 14 17.11 1.64 10.01
CA ALA A 14 17.30 1.43 11.44
C ALA A 14 17.69 2.74 12.13
N VAL A 15 18.59 3.53 11.55
CA VAL A 15 18.99 4.83 12.08
C VAL A 15 17.82 5.82 12.05
N ALA A 16 17.00 5.82 10.98
CA ALA A 16 15.79 6.64 10.93
C ALA A 16 14.74 6.26 11.98
N LEU A 17 14.55 4.96 12.24
CA LEU A 17 13.69 4.50 13.33
C LEU A 17 14.21 4.91 14.70
N LEU A 18 15.53 4.84 14.92
CA LEU A 18 16.15 5.30 16.16
C LEU A 18 16.04 6.82 16.34
N LEU A 19 16.09 7.59 15.24
CA LEU A 19 15.84 9.02 15.27
C LEU A 19 14.40 9.31 15.70
N LEU A 20 13.41 8.68 15.07
CA LEU A 20 12.00 8.82 15.46
C LEU A 20 11.76 8.38 16.90
N TRP A 21 12.38 7.28 17.34
CA TRP A 21 12.32 6.83 18.72
C TRP A 21 12.89 7.88 19.70
N SER A 22 14.03 8.49 19.37
CA SER A 22 14.61 9.57 20.19
C SER A 22 13.72 10.82 20.27
N GLU A 23 12.85 11.01 19.28
CA GLU A 23 11.84 12.07 19.20
C GLU A 23 10.52 11.67 19.88
N SER A 24 10.45 10.50 20.52
CA SER A 24 9.23 9.93 21.10
C SER A 24 8.08 9.80 20.10
N PHE A 25 8.41 9.64 18.80
CA PHE A 25 7.41 9.51 17.76
C PHE A 25 6.74 8.12 17.79
N VAL A 26 5.42 8.12 17.71
CA VAL A 26 4.59 6.93 17.52
C VAL A 26 3.71 7.17 16.30
N GLU A 27 3.68 6.20 15.37
CA GLU A 27 2.84 6.31 14.18
C GLU A 27 1.36 6.35 14.57
N ALA A 28 0.63 7.35 14.07
CA ALA A 28 -0.78 7.50 14.38
C ALA A 28 -1.59 6.34 13.78
N ILE A 29 -2.39 5.68 14.62
CA ILE A 29 -3.37 4.70 14.18
C ILE A 29 -4.53 5.46 13.53
N LYS A 30 -4.63 5.37 12.21
CA LYS A 30 -5.75 5.94 11.44
C LYS A 30 -6.65 4.80 10.99
N ALA A 31 -7.90 4.82 11.43
CA ALA A 31 -8.91 3.91 10.91
C ALA A 31 -9.09 4.13 9.39
N PRO A 32 -9.35 3.07 8.61
CA PRO A 32 -9.76 3.22 7.22
C PRO A 32 -10.99 4.14 7.12
N PRO A 33 -11.05 5.04 6.13
CA PRO A 33 -12.22 5.88 5.94
C PRO A 33 -13.38 5.02 5.43
N SER A 34 -14.55 5.15 6.07
CA SER A 34 -15.84 4.58 5.65
C SER A 34 -15.77 3.13 5.14
N PRO A 35 -15.38 2.16 5.99
CA PRO A 35 -15.33 0.75 5.63
C PRO A 35 -16.75 0.14 5.49
N ALA A 36 -17.48 0.50 4.43
CA ALA A 36 -18.87 0.11 4.20
C ALA A 36 -19.09 -1.43 4.17
N HIS A 37 -18.07 -2.18 3.75
CA HIS A 37 -18.08 -3.64 3.82
C HIS A 37 -18.18 -4.18 5.27
N ILE A 38 -17.62 -3.47 6.24
CA ILE A 38 -17.77 -3.80 7.66
C ILE A 38 -19.19 -3.46 8.12
N ALA A 39 -19.78 -2.35 7.68
CA ALA A 39 -21.18 -2.04 7.97
C ALA A 39 -22.12 -3.15 7.46
N ALA A 40 -21.95 -3.60 6.21
CA ALA A 40 -22.69 -4.73 5.65
C ALA A 40 -22.51 -6.02 6.46
N GLN A 41 -21.26 -6.33 6.84
CA GLN A 41 -20.95 -7.49 7.66
C GLN A 41 -21.62 -7.41 9.04
N GLN A 42 -21.56 -6.26 9.71
CA GLN A 42 -22.20 -6.05 11.01
C GLN A 42 -23.72 -6.18 10.91
N LEU A 43 -24.34 -5.62 9.88
CA LEU A 43 -25.77 -5.74 9.66
C LEU A 43 -26.21 -7.21 9.47
N LEU A 44 -25.47 -7.99 8.67
CA LEU A 44 -25.70 -9.43 8.54
C LEU A 44 -25.51 -10.15 9.89
N ALA A 45 -24.47 -9.81 10.65
CA ALA A 45 -24.20 -10.42 11.96
C ALA A 45 -25.30 -10.12 12.98
N ILE A 46 -25.78 -8.87 13.06
CA ILE A 46 -26.90 -8.48 13.94
C ILE A 46 -28.17 -9.24 13.55
N THR A 47 -28.46 -9.32 12.24
CA THR A 47 -29.62 -10.06 11.72
C THR A 47 -29.54 -11.54 12.08
N LEU A 48 -28.34 -12.14 12.01
CA LEU A 48 -28.11 -13.53 12.44
C LEU A 48 -28.26 -13.72 13.95
N GLN A 49 -27.82 -12.74 14.75
CA GLN A 49 -27.89 -12.80 16.21
C GLN A 49 -29.33 -12.70 16.72
N GLU A 50 -30.09 -11.72 16.22
CA GLU A 50 -31.45 -11.42 16.68
C GLU A 50 -32.54 -12.16 15.88
N GLY A 51 -32.15 -12.86 14.79
CA GLY A 51 -33.04 -13.50 13.83
C GLY A 51 -33.66 -12.51 12.83
N GLN A 52 -33.97 -11.30 13.28
CA GLN A 52 -34.41 -10.18 12.46
C GLN A 52 -34.04 -8.85 13.11
N VAL A 53 -33.85 -7.80 12.31
CA VAL A 53 -33.57 -6.45 12.81
C VAL A 53 -34.42 -5.41 12.09
N GLY A 54 -34.95 -4.42 12.81
CA GLY A 54 -35.75 -3.38 12.17
C GLY A 54 -34.90 -2.48 11.26
N ARG A 55 -35.43 -2.18 10.07
CA ARG A 55 -34.78 -1.37 9.03
C ARG A 55 -34.27 -0.01 9.51
N ASN A 56 -34.96 0.60 10.47
CA ASN A 56 -34.66 1.93 10.97
C ASN A 56 -33.87 1.93 12.29
N VAL A 57 -33.56 0.76 12.86
CA VAL A 57 -32.94 0.64 14.20
C VAL A 57 -31.62 -0.13 14.20
N TRP A 58 -31.24 -0.78 13.09
CA TRP A 58 -29.96 -1.49 13.01
C TRP A 58 -28.76 -0.56 13.24
N ARG A 59 -28.90 0.73 12.95
CA ARG A 59 -27.83 1.71 13.16
C ARG A 59 -27.52 1.93 14.65
N ASP A 60 -28.54 1.84 15.51
CA ASP A 60 -28.41 1.99 16.96
C ASP A 60 -27.49 0.92 17.56
N TRP A 61 -27.46 -0.28 16.96
CA TRP A 61 -26.55 -1.35 17.35
C TRP A 61 -25.08 -1.03 17.08
N ILE A 62 -24.80 -0.27 16.03
CA ILE A 62 -23.44 0.09 15.61
C ILE A 62 -22.96 1.36 16.34
N GLY A 63 -23.89 2.23 16.75
CA GLY A 63 -23.60 3.49 17.42
C GLY A 63 -22.82 4.46 16.54
N ASP A 64 -21.95 5.29 17.13
CA ASP A 64 -21.25 6.37 16.43
C ASP A 64 -20.05 5.92 15.56
N LEU A 65 -19.90 4.61 15.29
CA LEU A 65 -18.81 4.12 14.46
C LEU A 65 -18.96 4.65 13.01
N PRO A 66 -17.92 5.28 12.44
CA PRO A 66 -17.97 5.86 11.10
C PRO A 66 -17.70 4.79 10.03
N LEU A 67 -18.52 3.72 10.03
CA LEU A 67 -18.38 2.62 9.06
C LEU A 67 -18.86 3.02 7.66
N ILE A 68 -19.84 3.92 7.60
CA ILE A 68 -20.45 4.44 6.38
C ILE A 68 -20.93 5.88 6.66
N ALA A 69 -20.98 6.72 5.63
CA ALA A 69 -21.52 8.07 5.76
C ALA A 69 -23.06 8.00 5.86
N PRO A 70 -23.73 8.85 6.67
CA PRO A 70 -25.18 8.81 6.83
C PRO A 70 -25.96 8.87 5.51
N GLU A 71 -25.48 9.65 4.55
CA GLU A 71 -26.06 9.77 3.21
C GLU A 71 -25.98 8.49 2.36
N ASP A 72 -25.06 7.57 2.68
CA ASP A 72 -24.83 6.33 1.94
C ASP A 72 -25.52 5.12 2.59
N GLU A 73 -26.09 5.25 3.80
CA GLU A 73 -26.69 4.14 4.55
C GLU A 73 -27.85 3.47 3.82
N GLU A 74 -28.75 4.28 3.26
CA GLU A 74 -29.89 3.76 2.49
C GLU A 74 -29.45 3.09 1.19
N SER A 75 -28.39 3.60 0.56
CA SER A 75 -27.81 3.00 -0.65
C SER A 75 -27.19 1.64 -0.35
N LEU A 76 -26.47 1.51 0.78
CA LEU A 76 -25.94 0.23 1.24
C LEU A 76 -27.06 -0.78 1.49
N LEU A 77 -28.11 -0.37 2.19
CA LEU A 77 -29.23 -1.24 2.51
C LEU A 77 -29.96 -1.71 1.24
N SER A 78 -30.25 -0.79 0.32
CA SER A 78 -30.86 -1.11 -0.98
C SER A 78 -30.02 -2.15 -1.72
N GLU A 79 -28.70 -1.97 -1.80
CA GLU A 79 -27.81 -2.92 -2.48
C GLU A 79 -27.82 -4.31 -1.81
N LEU A 80 -27.87 -4.37 -0.47
CA LEU A 80 -27.93 -5.64 0.26
C LEU A 80 -29.26 -6.37 0.02
N LEU A 81 -30.37 -5.65 -0.08
CA LEU A 81 -31.68 -6.21 -0.41
C LEU A 81 -31.75 -6.65 -1.88
N ASP A 82 -31.32 -5.79 -2.81
CA ASP A 82 -31.37 -6.04 -4.24
C ASP A 82 -30.51 -7.25 -4.66
N GLN A 83 -29.35 -7.42 -4.03
CA GLN A 83 -28.49 -8.58 -4.26
C GLN A 83 -28.90 -9.82 -3.42
N GLY A 84 -29.95 -9.72 -2.60
CA GLY A 84 -30.45 -10.82 -1.77
C GLY A 84 -29.52 -11.23 -0.62
N TRP A 85 -28.61 -10.36 -0.19
CA TRP A 85 -27.83 -10.56 1.04
C TRP A 85 -28.73 -10.46 2.27
N LEU A 86 -29.67 -9.52 2.23
CA LEU A 86 -30.79 -9.40 3.17
C LEU A 86 -32.10 -9.62 2.41
N ALA A 87 -33.15 -9.96 3.15
CA ALA A 87 -34.52 -9.89 2.67
C ALA A 87 -35.36 -9.06 3.64
N SER A 88 -36.50 -8.55 3.17
CA SER A 88 -37.40 -7.72 3.97
C SER A 88 -38.70 -8.48 4.22
N ASP A 89 -39.15 -8.51 5.47
CA ASP A 89 -40.51 -8.87 5.87
C ASP A 89 -41.15 -7.66 6.56
N GLY A 90 -41.90 -6.88 5.79
CA GLY A 90 -42.33 -5.54 6.20
C GLY A 90 -41.13 -4.63 6.51
N ASP A 91 -41.10 -4.06 7.71
CA ASP A 91 -40.01 -3.20 8.20
C ASP A 91 -38.86 -3.99 8.86
N MET A 92 -38.93 -5.34 8.87
CA MET A 92 -37.91 -6.20 9.44
C MET A 92 -36.98 -6.71 8.35
N LEU A 93 -35.68 -6.66 8.63
CA LEU A 93 -34.63 -7.25 7.82
C LEU A 93 -34.32 -8.65 8.37
N ILE A 94 -34.27 -9.63 7.46
CA ILE A 94 -33.87 -11.01 7.72
C ILE A 94 -32.72 -11.40 6.79
N VAL A 95 -32.08 -12.53 7.08
CA VAL A 95 -31.02 -13.07 6.21
C VAL A 95 -31.60 -13.43 4.85
N GLY A 96 -30.97 -12.94 3.78
CA GLY A 96 -31.42 -13.18 2.41
C GLY A 96 -30.86 -14.48 1.80
N PRO A 97 -31.44 -14.95 0.69
CA PRO A 97 -31.09 -16.22 0.05
C PRO A 97 -29.63 -16.27 -0.44
N THR A 98 -29.05 -15.14 -0.85
CA THR A 98 -27.64 -15.06 -1.26
C THR A 98 -26.71 -15.31 -0.07
N ALA A 99 -27.02 -14.73 1.09
CA ALA A 99 -26.26 -14.94 2.31
C ALA A 99 -26.39 -16.39 2.80
N GLU A 100 -27.60 -16.96 2.82
CA GLU A 100 -27.83 -18.36 3.19
C GLU A 100 -27.08 -19.33 2.28
N GLY A 101 -27.20 -19.16 0.95
CA GLY A 101 -26.54 -20.02 -0.02
C GLY A 101 -25.02 -19.98 0.08
N ARG A 102 -24.45 -18.80 0.37
CA ARG A 102 -23.00 -18.61 0.46
C ARG A 102 -22.41 -19.04 1.81
N TYR A 103 -23.05 -18.67 2.92
CA TYR A 103 -22.46 -18.78 4.26
C TYR A 103 -23.17 -19.80 5.17
N GLY A 104 -24.39 -20.23 4.83
CA GLY A 104 -25.22 -21.09 5.69
C GLY A 104 -24.64 -22.48 5.93
N ARG A 105 -23.85 -23.03 5.00
CA ARG A 105 -23.26 -24.39 5.10
C ARG A 105 -22.38 -24.62 6.34
N ARG A 106 -21.81 -23.54 6.89
CA ARG A 106 -20.92 -23.58 8.06
C ARG A 106 -21.44 -22.64 9.16
N HIS A 107 -22.75 -22.57 9.33
CA HIS A 107 -23.40 -21.71 10.34
C HIS A 107 -22.88 -20.27 10.32
N PHE A 108 -22.67 -19.73 9.11
CA PHE A 108 -22.21 -18.35 8.92
C PHE A 108 -20.85 -18.01 9.59
N MET A 109 -20.02 -19.00 9.93
CA MET A 109 -18.71 -18.78 10.58
C MET A 109 -17.82 -17.76 9.84
N GLU A 110 -17.89 -17.72 8.51
CA GLU A 110 -17.10 -16.78 7.69
C GLU A 110 -17.53 -15.31 7.87
N VAL A 111 -18.78 -15.05 8.26
CA VAL A 111 -19.29 -13.71 8.57
C VAL A 111 -18.75 -13.21 9.92
N MET A 112 -18.31 -14.11 10.81
CA MET A 112 -17.81 -13.76 12.14
C MET A 112 -16.33 -13.33 12.17
N THR A 113 -15.64 -13.35 11.03
CA THR A 113 -14.23 -12.97 10.93
C THR A 113 -14.05 -11.74 10.04
N VAL A 114 -13.52 -10.65 10.59
CA VAL A 114 -13.15 -9.44 9.81
C VAL A 114 -11.74 -9.55 9.22
N PHE A 115 -10.91 -10.45 9.75
CA PHE A 115 -9.55 -10.66 9.30
C PHE A 115 -9.53 -11.71 8.20
N THR A 116 -9.24 -11.28 6.96
CA THR A 116 -8.84 -12.23 5.92
C THR A 116 -7.43 -12.70 6.24
N SER A 117 -7.23 -13.98 6.51
CA SER A 117 -5.89 -14.55 6.60
C SER A 117 -5.13 -14.25 5.31
N ASP A 118 -3.91 -13.71 5.43
CA ASP A 118 -3.05 -13.46 4.28
C ASP A 118 -2.92 -14.77 3.47
N PRO A 119 -3.14 -14.75 2.13
CA PRO A 119 -3.04 -15.97 1.33
C PRO A 119 -1.69 -16.63 1.55
N GLN A 120 -1.68 -17.90 1.94
CA GLN A 120 -0.46 -18.71 2.07
C GLN A 120 -0.39 -19.76 0.96
N VAL A 121 0.82 -20.17 0.59
CA VAL A 121 1.09 -21.32 -0.26
C VAL A 121 1.73 -22.42 0.59
N THR A 122 1.12 -23.60 0.60
CA THR A 122 1.65 -24.78 1.30
C THR A 122 2.86 -25.32 0.55
N VAL A 123 3.95 -25.61 1.26
CA VAL A 123 5.20 -26.12 0.71
C VAL A 123 5.34 -27.61 1.00
N LEU A 124 5.52 -28.39 -0.06
CA LEU A 124 5.55 -29.86 -0.03
C LEU A 124 6.89 -30.39 -0.52
N HIS A 125 7.44 -31.38 0.19
CA HIS A 125 8.47 -32.29 -0.34
C HIS A 125 7.85 -33.67 -0.53
N GLY A 126 7.71 -34.08 -1.79
CA GLY A 126 6.89 -35.24 -2.13
C GLY A 126 5.45 -35.06 -1.66
N ARG A 127 5.04 -35.85 -0.65
CA ARG A 127 3.70 -35.79 -0.03
C ARG A 127 3.69 -35.09 1.34
N SER A 128 4.86 -34.76 1.88
CA SER A 128 5.01 -34.23 3.23
C SER A 128 4.96 -32.70 3.19
N GLU A 129 4.05 -32.12 3.99
CA GLU A 129 4.03 -30.68 4.24
C GLU A 129 5.18 -30.28 5.16
N ILE A 130 6.00 -29.33 4.70
CA ILE A 130 7.13 -28.80 5.46
C ILE A 130 6.74 -27.47 6.14
N GLY A 131 5.75 -26.78 5.61
CA GLY A 131 5.22 -25.52 6.14
C GLY A 131 4.52 -24.71 5.06
N SER A 132 4.37 -23.41 5.30
CA SER A 132 3.74 -22.48 4.37
C SER A 132 4.60 -21.23 4.15
N VAL A 133 4.40 -20.58 3.01
CA VAL A 133 5.10 -19.34 2.64
C VAL A 133 4.14 -18.33 2.03
N ASP A 134 4.51 -17.05 2.15
CA ASP A 134 3.86 -15.97 1.44
C ASP A 134 4.04 -16.13 -0.10
N PRO A 135 2.96 -16.04 -0.91
CA PRO A 135 2.98 -16.14 -2.37
C PRO A 135 3.99 -15.21 -3.05
N MET A 136 4.28 -14.03 -2.47
CA MET A 136 5.26 -13.09 -3.00
C MET A 136 6.66 -13.67 -3.03
N VAL A 137 7.03 -14.58 -2.12
CA VAL A 137 8.33 -15.27 -2.17
C VAL A 137 8.42 -16.12 -3.45
N LEU A 138 7.30 -16.69 -3.90
CA LEU A 138 7.17 -17.47 -5.12
C LEU A 138 6.89 -16.60 -6.38
N LEU A 139 6.69 -15.30 -6.25
CA LEU A 139 6.49 -14.39 -7.38
C LEU A 139 7.67 -13.43 -7.58
N THR A 140 8.49 -13.23 -6.55
CA THR A 140 9.69 -12.37 -6.61
C THR A 140 10.70 -12.95 -7.61
N LYS A 141 11.19 -12.13 -8.54
CA LYS A 141 12.26 -12.51 -9.47
C LYS A 141 13.54 -12.79 -8.67
N THR A 142 14.16 -13.93 -8.93
CA THR A 142 15.44 -14.34 -8.35
C THR A 142 16.45 -14.61 -9.46
N THR A 143 17.72 -14.36 -9.19
CA THR A 143 18.82 -14.80 -10.06
C THR A 143 19.21 -16.21 -9.64
N GLY A 144 19.12 -17.18 -10.55
CA GLY A 144 19.38 -18.60 -10.25
C GLY A 144 18.19 -19.36 -9.65
N PRO A 145 18.40 -20.59 -9.13
CA PRO A 145 17.32 -21.42 -8.61
C PRO A 145 16.67 -20.78 -7.37
N ARG A 146 15.34 -20.75 -7.33
CA ARG A 146 14.62 -20.20 -6.18
C ARG A 146 14.77 -21.12 -4.98
N ARG A 147 15.30 -20.61 -3.88
CA ARG A 147 15.50 -21.36 -2.64
C ARG A 147 14.68 -20.75 -1.50
N LEU A 148 13.96 -21.60 -0.78
CA LEU A 148 13.24 -21.28 0.44
C LEU A 148 14.04 -21.81 1.63
N ALA A 149 14.03 -21.10 2.75
CA ALA A 149 14.50 -21.66 4.02
C ALA A 149 13.29 -21.91 4.93
N LEU A 150 13.04 -23.18 5.23
CA LEU A 150 11.91 -23.66 6.02
C LEU A 150 12.37 -24.79 6.94
N ALA A 151 11.89 -24.78 8.18
CA ALA A 151 12.27 -25.75 9.21
C ALA A 151 13.80 -25.90 9.39
N GLY A 152 14.53 -24.78 9.31
CA GLY A 152 16.00 -24.76 9.44
C GLY A 152 16.77 -25.40 8.28
N ARG A 153 16.10 -25.75 7.17
CA ARG A 153 16.70 -26.36 5.98
C ARG A 153 16.44 -25.50 4.74
N SER A 154 17.30 -25.66 3.76
CA SER A 154 17.17 -24.99 2.46
C SER A 154 16.57 -25.92 1.42
N TRP A 155 15.61 -25.38 0.69
CA TRP A 155 14.76 -26.10 -0.25
C TRP A 155 14.75 -25.38 -1.58
N VAL A 156 15.02 -26.05 -2.70
CA VAL A 156 14.85 -25.47 -4.03
C VAL A 156 13.43 -25.71 -4.53
N VAL A 157 12.77 -24.66 -5.00
CA VAL A 157 11.43 -24.76 -5.59
C VAL A 157 11.52 -25.38 -6.97
N THR A 158 10.82 -26.50 -7.18
CA THR A 158 10.77 -27.22 -8.46
C THR A 158 9.55 -26.82 -9.27
N SER A 159 8.39 -26.70 -8.64
CA SER A 159 7.14 -26.28 -9.29
C SER A 159 6.17 -25.61 -8.33
N VAL A 160 5.19 -24.87 -8.87
CA VAL A 160 4.13 -24.22 -8.11
C VAL A 160 2.79 -24.47 -8.80
N ASP A 161 1.84 -25.01 -8.06
CA ASP A 161 0.44 -25.20 -8.41
C ASP A 161 -0.39 -24.08 -7.76
N TRP A 162 -0.67 -23.03 -8.55
CA TRP A 162 -1.40 -21.86 -8.09
C TRP A 162 -2.88 -22.13 -7.79
N PRO A 163 -3.64 -22.87 -8.63
CA PRO A 163 -5.02 -23.23 -8.31
C PRO A 163 -5.18 -23.89 -6.94
N HIS A 164 -4.26 -24.79 -6.57
CA HIS A 164 -4.30 -25.50 -5.28
C HIS A 164 -3.44 -24.87 -4.19
N ARG A 165 -2.78 -23.74 -4.47
CA ARG A 165 -1.86 -23.03 -3.56
C ARG A 165 -0.79 -23.95 -2.97
N ARG A 166 -0.11 -24.73 -3.82
CA ARG A 166 0.96 -25.66 -3.42
C ARG A 166 2.26 -25.34 -4.14
N ALA A 167 3.37 -25.40 -3.42
CA ALA A 167 4.72 -25.34 -3.99
C ALA A 167 5.48 -26.62 -3.67
N TYR A 168 6.11 -27.20 -4.68
CA TYR A 168 6.90 -28.41 -4.54
C TYR A 168 8.38 -28.05 -4.46
N VAL A 169 9.07 -28.71 -3.54
CA VAL A 169 10.48 -28.42 -3.27
C VAL A 169 11.32 -29.68 -3.13
N GLU A 170 12.62 -29.56 -3.38
CA GLU A 170 13.63 -30.57 -3.10
C GLU A 170 14.73 -30.01 -2.18
N PRO A 171 15.40 -30.85 -1.37
CA PRO A 171 16.52 -30.41 -0.53
C PRO A 171 17.63 -29.73 -1.35
N SER A 172 18.25 -28.69 -0.82
CA SER A 172 19.27 -27.95 -1.55
C SER A 172 20.40 -27.44 -0.67
N ALA A 173 21.65 -27.68 -1.07
CA ALA A 173 22.83 -27.11 -0.43
C ALA A 173 23.00 -25.64 -0.84
N GLY A 174 22.72 -24.69 0.07
CA GLY A 174 22.84 -23.24 -0.14
C GLY A 174 21.95 -22.45 0.83
N VAL A 175 22.00 -21.12 0.79
CA VAL A 175 21.17 -20.27 1.66
C VAL A 175 19.79 -20.09 1.02
N GLY A 176 18.75 -20.61 1.68
CA GLY A 176 17.36 -20.35 1.31
C GLY A 176 16.89 -19.01 1.81
N LEU A 177 15.94 -18.39 1.11
CA LEU A 177 15.25 -17.20 1.58
C LEU A 177 14.18 -17.64 2.59
N ALA A 178 14.44 -17.44 3.88
CA ALA A 178 13.40 -17.48 4.92
C ALA A 178 12.83 -16.07 5.03
N ARG A 179 11.96 -15.70 4.10
CA ARG A 179 11.36 -14.37 4.11
C ARG A 179 9.87 -14.47 4.37
N TRP A 180 9.50 -14.40 5.64
CA TRP A 180 8.17 -13.98 6.05
C TRP A 180 8.05 -12.51 5.68
N MET A 181 7.70 -12.23 4.43
CA MET A 181 7.19 -10.92 4.10
C MET A 181 5.81 -10.88 4.73
N GLY A 182 5.72 -10.39 5.97
CA GLY A 182 4.47 -9.71 6.33
C GLY A 182 4.18 -8.71 5.22
N SER A 183 2.91 -8.59 4.81
CA SER A 183 2.48 -7.68 3.74
C SER A 183 3.34 -6.42 3.77
N PRO A 184 4.14 -6.10 2.73
CA PRO A 184 5.14 -5.04 2.81
C PRO A 184 4.42 -3.74 3.13
N SER A 185 4.48 -3.33 4.41
CA SER A 185 3.80 -2.12 4.83
C SER A 185 4.45 -0.94 4.11
N PRO A 186 3.67 -0.13 3.36
CA PRO A 186 4.21 1.04 2.71
C PRO A 186 4.94 1.90 3.75
N LEU A 187 6.18 2.30 3.48
CA LEU A 187 6.89 3.20 4.38
C LEU A 187 6.11 4.50 4.52
N SER A 188 5.86 4.91 5.77
CA SER A 188 5.17 6.15 6.11
C SER A 188 5.98 7.36 5.65
N PHE A 189 5.32 8.52 5.58
CA PHE A 189 6.01 9.76 5.27
C PHE A 189 7.06 10.07 6.33
N GLU A 190 6.69 9.90 7.60
CA GLU A 190 7.49 10.22 8.78
C GLU A 190 8.78 9.41 8.83
N LEU A 191 8.70 8.10 8.52
CA LEU A 191 9.90 7.25 8.45
C LEU A 191 10.80 7.63 7.28
N VAL A 192 10.24 7.92 6.12
CA VAL A 192 11.02 8.29 4.94
C VAL A 192 11.65 9.68 5.10
N ASP A 193 10.95 10.63 5.70
CA ASP A 193 11.53 11.92 6.04
C ASP A 193 12.59 11.79 7.14
N ALA A 194 12.42 10.93 8.14
CA ALA A 194 13.47 10.65 9.11
C ALA A 194 14.75 10.11 8.43
N MET A 195 14.63 9.22 7.43
CA MET A 195 15.78 8.80 6.62
C MET A 195 16.43 9.98 5.91
N ARG A 196 15.61 10.86 5.32
CA ARG A 196 16.07 12.10 4.67
C ARG A 196 16.84 12.99 5.65
N ARG A 197 16.32 13.20 6.86
CA ARG A 197 16.95 13.99 7.93
C ARG A 197 18.26 13.37 8.41
N VAL A 198 18.32 12.05 8.54
CA VAL A 198 19.57 11.31 8.85
C VAL A 198 20.63 11.54 7.78
N LEU A 199 20.25 11.51 6.49
CA LEU A 199 21.16 11.80 5.38
C LEU A 199 21.65 13.26 5.38
N LEU A 200 20.83 14.18 5.88
CA LEU A 200 21.16 15.60 6.05
C LEU A 200 21.94 15.91 7.34
N GLY A 201 22.26 14.90 8.16
CA GLY A 201 23.08 15.09 9.34
C GLY A 201 22.32 15.24 10.66
N ALA A 202 21.05 14.83 10.74
CA ALA A 202 20.33 14.85 12.02
C ALA A 202 21.07 14.08 13.12
N GLU A 203 21.09 14.66 14.32
CA GLU A 203 21.70 14.07 15.52
C GLU A 203 20.76 13.06 16.16
N LEU A 204 21.32 11.96 16.68
CA LEU A 204 20.56 10.89 17.34
C LEU A 204 20.78 10.93 18.85
N THR A 205 19.96 11.70 19.56
CA THR A 205 20.06 11.85 21.01
C THR A 205 19.78 10.52 21.72
N GLY A 206 20.66 10.11 22.64
CA GLY A 206 20.48 8.88 23.41
C GLY A 206 20.71 7.57 22.62
N VAL A 207 21.21 7.65 21.39
CA VAL A 207 21.46 6.49 20.53
C VAL A 207 22.96 6.30 20.33
N THR A 208 23.46 5.10 20.60
CA THR A 208 24.87 4.75 20.37
C THR A 208 25.01 3.94 19.08
N LEU A 209 25.78 4.46 18.13
CA LEU A 209 26.18 3.73 16.93
C LEU A 209 27.55 3.08 17.13
N SER A 210 27.67 1.81 16.73
CA SER A 210 28.98 1.15 16.62
C SER A 210 29.88 1.87 15.60
N ARG A 211 31.20 1.74 15.72
CA ARG A 211 32.18 2.34 14.81
C ARG A 211 31.87 2.03 13.33
N ARG A 212 31.69 0.74 13.01
CA ARG A 212 31.32 0.28 11.64
C ARG A 212 30.04 0.92 11.11
N ALA A 213 29.05 1.16 11.98
CA ALA A 213 27.78 1.76 11.58
C ALA A 213 27.93 3.26 11.30
N LYS A 214 28.80 3.96 12.03
CA LYS A 214 29.13 5.37 11.78
C LYS A 214 29.85 5.53 10.44
N GLU A 215 30.89 4.72 10.22
CA GLU A 215 31.68 4.73 8.98
C GLU A 215 30.77 4.46 7.76
N GLN A 216 29.95 3.39 7.82
CA GLN A 216 29.00 3.07 6.74
C GLN A 216 27.95 4.18 6.53
N LEU A 217 27.48 4.83 7.60
CA LEU A 217 26.49 5.90 7.47
C LEU A 217 27.06 7.12 6.71
N GLU A 218 28.34 7.45 6.90
CA GLU A 218 29.00 8.53 6.15
C GLU A 218 29.16 8.19 4.66
N GLU A 219 29.43 6.93 4.32
CA GLU A 219 29.44 6.47 2.93
C GLU A 219 28.05 6.58 2.28
N ILE A 220 27.00 6.20 3.03
CA ILE A 220 25.61 6.33 2.57
C ILE A 220 25.26 7.81 2.36
N ARG A 221 25.63 8.70 3.29
CA ARG A 221 25.44 10.15 3.16
C ARG A 221 26.09 10.68 1.90
N THR A 222 27.35 10.33 1.66
CA THR A 222 28.11 10.72 0.47
C THR A 222 27.42 10.22 -0.81
N THR A 223 27.01 8.95 -0.82
CA THR A 223 26.34 8.31 -1.97
C THR A 223 24.99 8.95 -2.29
N HIS A 224 24.29 9.47 -1.28
CA HIS A 224 22.96 10.07 -1.42
C HIS A 224 22.97 11.60 -1.47
N ALA A 225 24.13 12.25 -1.37
CA ALA A 225 24.25 13.71 -1.27
C ALA A 225 23.53 14.46 -2.40
N ASN A 226 23.55 13.93 -3.62
CA ASN A 226 22.88 14.54 -4.78
C ASN A 226 21.38 14.17 -4.90
N ARG A 227 20.80 13.42 -3.97
CA ARG A 227 19.41 12.93 -3.99
C ARG A 227 18.56 13.51 -2.86
N VAL A 228 19.16 14.33 -2.01
CA VAL A 228 18.54 14.91 -0.83
C VAL A 228 18.81 16.41 -0.79
N ASP A 229 17.80 17.16 -0.40
CA ASP A 229 17.89 18.60 -0.15
C ASP A 229 17.05 18.90 1.09
N ALA A 230 17.45 19.89 1.89
CA ALA A 230 16.81 20.25 3.17
C ALA A 230 15.43 20.90 3.04
N ARG A 231 15.08 21.48 1.90
CA ARG A 231 13.81 22.19 1.69
C ARG A 231 13.06 21.78 0.41
N ARG A 232 13.72 21.06 -0.49
CA ARG A 232 13.21 20.75 -1.83
C ARG A 232 13.23 19.26 -2.11
N THR A 233 12.49 18.88 -3.14
CA THR A 233 12.61 17.57 -3.76
C THR A 233 13.61 17.65 -4.92
N VAL A 234 14.28 16.54 -5.24
CA VAL A 234 15.40 16.54 -6.18
C VAL A 234 15.02 15.82 -7.47
N LEU A 235 15.26 16.46 -8.61
CA LEU A 235 15.13 15.86 -9.94
C LEU A 235 16.52 15.61 -10.50
N LEU A 236 16.89 14.33 -10.63
CA LEU A 236 18.14 13.92 -11.28
C LEU A 236 17.85 13.44 -12.70
N HIS A 237 18.61 13.97 -13.65
CA HIS A 237 18.55 13.56 -15.04
C HIS A 237 19.78 12.69 -15.33
N GLU A 238 19.54 11.41 -15.55
CA GLU A 238 20.50 10.45 -16.10
C GLU A 238 20.17 10.29 -17.60
N SER A 239 21.12 9.84 -18.43
CA SER A 239 21.07 9.90 -19.90
C SER A 239 19.74 9.47 -20.54
N GLU A 240 19.08 8.46 -19.99
CA GLU A 240 17.82 7.89 -20.50
C GLU A 240 16.63 8.08 -19.54
N GLU A 241 16.85 8.68 -18.38
CA GLU A 241 15.84 8.75 -17.33
C GLU A 241 15.96 9.94 -16.39
N THR A 242 14.80 10.50 -16.07
CA THR A 242 14.66 11.45 -14.98
C THR A 242 14.14 10.71 -13.75
N ARG A 243 14.82 10.86 -12.62
CA ARG A 243 14.36 10.36 -11.31
C ARG A 243 13.99 11.53 -10.42
N TRP A 244 12.77 11.49 -9.88
CA TRP A 244 12.29 12.48 -8.92
C TRP A 244 12.31 11.93 -7.50
N TRP A 245 13.30 12.35 -6.70
CA TRP A 245 13.50 12.02 -5.31
C TRP A 245 12.69 12.93 -4.40
N ARG A 246 11.67 12.38 -3.74
CA ARG A 246 10.71 13.17 -2.95
C ARG A 246 10.72 12.90 -1.47
N TRP A 247 11.16 11.72 -1.05
CA TRP A 247 11.12 11.31 0.35
C TRP A 247 9.72 11.43 0.98
N ALA A 248 8.66 11.19 0.18
CA ALA A 248 7.27 11.46 0.56
C ALA A 248 6.51 10.25 1.14
N GLY A 249 7.19 9.12 1.37
CA GLY A 249 6.54 7.86 1.73
C GLY A 249 5.92 7.11 0.53
N SER A 250 5.66 5.82 0.72
CA SER A 250 5.25 4.91 -0.37
C SER A 250 3.86 5.25 -0.94
N ARG A 251 2.90 5.64 -0.09
CA ARG A 251 1.52 5.98 -0.53
C ARG A 251 1.49 7.23 -1.41
N ALA A 252 2.12 8.32 -0.99
CA ALA A 252 2.24 9.53 -1.81
C ALA A 252 3.04 9.28 -3.10
N ASN A 253 4.01 8.36 -3.05
CA ASN A 253 4.73 7.91 -4.22
C ASN A 253 3.84 7.20 -5.24
N ALA A 254 2.99 6.30 -4.78
CA ALA A 254 2.03 5.60 -5.62
C ALA A 254 1.01 6.55 -6.26
N VAL A 255 0.41 7.48 -5.49
CA VAL A 255 -0.60 8.42 -6.02
C VAL A 255 -0.04 9.30 -7.13
N LEU A 256 1.13 9.90 -6.92
CA LEU A 256 1.74 10.73 -7.97
C LEU A 256 2.10 9.89 -9.19
N TRP A 257 2.63 8.69 -9.00
CA TRP A 257 2.94 7.82 -10.13
C TRP A 257 1.66 7.52 -10.93
N SER A 258 0.56 7.17 -10.27
CA SER A 258 -0.73 7.01 -10.93
C SER A 258 -1.17 8.28 -11.68
N ALA A 259 -1.05 9.45 -11.07
CA ALA A 259 -1.39 10.73 -11.71
C ALA A 259 -0.54 11.01 -12.97
N LEU A 260 0.79 10.85 -12.88
CA LEU A 260 1.71 11.04 -14.00
C LEU A 260 1.45 10.03 -15.14
N ASN A 261 1.04 8.81 -14.80
CA ASN A 261 0.62 7.81 -15.79
C ASN A 261 -0.62 8.25 -16.57
N LEU A 262 -1.61 8.80 -15.88
CA LEU A 262 -2.83 9.29 -16.51
C LEU A 262 -2.52 10.45 -17.47
N THR A 263 -1.58 11.33 -17.10
CA THR A 263 -1.13 12.41 -18.00
C THR A 263 -0.33 11.88 -19.19
N ARG A 264 0.48 10.83 -18.99
CA ARG A 264 1.24 10.15 -20.08
C ARG A 264 0.35 9.39 -21.06
N ARG A 265 -0.76 8.79 -20.60
CA ARG A 265 -1.70 8.10 -21.49
C ARG A 265 -2.37 9.00 -22.54
N ARG A 266 -2.30 10.33 -22.40
CA ARG A 266 -2.69 11.27 -23.47
C ARG A 266 -1.65 11.46 -24.59
N ARG A 267 -0.44 10.89 -24.46
CA ARG A 267 0.63 10.91 -25.48
C ARG A 267 1.39 9.58 -25.47
N ALA A 268 0.83 8.60 -26.19
CA ALA A 268 1.38 7.38 -26.80
C ALA A 268 2.67 6.70 -26.24
N TYR A 269 2.52 5.39 -25.96
CA TYR A 269 3.49 4.27 -25.81
C TYR A 269 4.74 4.41 -24.90
N ALA A 270 4.86 3.52 -23.88
CA ALA A 270 6.03 2.63 -23.68
C ALA A 270 6.05 1.86 -22.34
N THR A 271 6.80 0.77 -22.40
CA THR A 271 6.93 -0.44 -21.58
C THR A 271 7.60 -0.28 -20.19
N LEU A 272 7.14 -1.10 -19.23
CA LEU A 272 7.70 -1.25 -17.88
C LEU A 272 9.15 -1.78 -17.91
N SER A 273 10.08 -1.01 -17.35
CA SER A 273 11.39 -1.53 -16.90
C SER A 273 11.46 -1.37 -15.39
N ARG A 274 11.20 -2.47 -14.66
CA ARG A 274 11.46 -2.61 -13.21
C ARG A 274 12.91 -3.10 -13.04
N ARG A 275 13.89 -2.21 -13.19
CA ARG A 275 15.25 -2.45 -12.68
C ARG A 275 15.45 -1.61 -11.43
N SER A 276 15.88 -2.29 -10.36
CA SER A 276 16.15 -1.81 -9.00
C SER A 276 14.94 -1.54 -8.08
N ALA A 277 14.51 -2.58 -7.36
CA ALA A 277 13.50 -2.49 -6.32
C ALA A 277 13.90 -1.61 -5.11
N MET A 278 15.18 -1.27 -4.95
CA MET A 278 15.67 -0.52 -3.78
C MET A 278 15.54 1.00 -3.92
N THR A 279 15.67 1.55 -5.13
CA THR A 279 15.60 3.01 -5.39
C THR A 279 14.15 3.52 -5.52
N THR A 280 13.22 2.59 -5.76
CA THR A 280 11.82 2.90 -6.13
C THR A 280 11.00 3.44 -4.94
N TRP A 281 11.45 3.24 -3.70
CA TRP A 281 10.69 3.65 -2.50
C TRP A 281 10.67 5.16 -2.27
N TYR A 282 11.69 5.88 -2.74
CA TYR A 282 11.86 7.32 -2.49
C TYR A 282 11.73 8.19 -3.74
N SER A 283 11.72 7.55 -4.92
CA SER A 283 11.76 8.24 -6.21
C SER A 283 10.74 7.73 -7.22
N VAL A 284 10.29 8.62 -8.10
CA VAL A 284 9.46 8.27 -9.27
C VAL A 284 10.30 8.35 -10.54
N ARG A 285 10.27 7.28 -11.34
CA ARG A 285 11.00 7.17 -12.61
C ARG A 285 10.18 7.76 -13.76
N MET A 286 10.80 8.68 -14.49
CA MET A 286 10.24 9.32 -15.66
C MET A 286 11.16 9.09 -16.86
N ARG A 287 10.67 8.47 -17.94
CA ARG A 287 11.37 8.50 -19.24
C ARG A 287 11.29 9.89 -19.89
N HIS A 288 12.37 10.33 -20.50
CA HIS A 288 12.46 11.60 -21.23
C HIS A 288 11.61 11.55 -22.51
N PRO A 289 10.75 12.53 -22.81
CA PRO A 289 10.23 12.74 -24.16
C PRO A 289 11.33 13.45 -24.96
N LEU A 290 11.94 12.78 -25.94
CA LEU A 290 12.94 13.41 -26.80
C LEU A 290 12.44 14.77 -27.34
N SER A 291 13.29 15.79 -27.19
CA SER A 291 13.32 17.07 -27.91
C SER A 291 12.10 18.02 -27.85
N TYR A 292 12.22 19.12 -27.09
CA TYR A 292 12.33 20.47 -27.70
C TYR A 292 12.66 21.54 -26.66
N ALA A 293 13.82 22.17 -26.80
CA ALA A 293 14.13 23.44 -26.14
C ALA A 293 13.45 24.58 -26.91
N ARG A 294 12.46 25.26 -26.29
CA ARG A 294 12.14 26.64 -26.66
C ARG A 294 12.27 27.51 -25.42
N ARG A 295 13.21 28.45 -25.54
CA ARG A 295 13.56 29.54 -24.64
C ARG A 295 12.28 30.19 -24.07
N TRP A 296 11.99 29.96 -22.80
CA TRP A 296 10.97 30.72 -22.08
C TRP A 296 11.63 32.01 -21.59
N ARG A 297 11.19 33.17 -22.11
CA ARG A 297 11.46 34.47 -21.50
C ARG A 297 10.27 34.79 -20.56
N PRO A 298 10.51 35.26 -19.33
CA PRO A 298 9.42 35.68 -18.46
C PRO A 298 8.73 36.93 -19.04
N PRO A 299 7.39 37.04 -18.94
CA PRO A 299 6.71 38.29 -19.25
C PRO A 299 7.05 39.34 -18.17
N GLY A 300 7.34 40.57 -18.59
CA GLY A 300 7.54 41.71 -17.71
C GLY A 300 6.26 42.08 -16.93
N PRO A 301 6.38 42.91 -15.87
CA PRO A 301 5.28 43.19 -14.97
C PRO A 301 4.23 44.06 -15.68
N GLY A 302 3.02 43.54 -15.84
CA GLY A 302 1.87 44.29 -16.33
C GLY A 302 1.01 43.56 -17.37
N SER A 303 0.35 42.46 -17.00
CA SER A 303 -0.85 42.02 -17.72
C SER A 303 -1.80 41.23 -16.81
N ASP A 304 -2.88 41.89 -16.41
CA ASP A 304 -4.04 41.32 -15.72
C ASP A 304 -4.77 40.32 -16.62
N VAL A 305 -4.74 39.03 -16.27
CA VAL A 305 -5.50 37.97 -16.95
C VAL A 305 -6.48 37.24 -16.01
N ILE A 306 -6.66 37.70 -14.78
CA ILE A 306 -7.53 37.04 -13.79
C ILE A 306 -9.02 37.41 -13.91
N SER A 307 -9.44 38.35 -14.77
CA SER A 307 -10.83 38.84 -14.79
C SER A 307 -11.77 38.29 -15.88
N ARG A 308 -11.40 37.28 -16.68
CA ARG A 308 -12.26 36.81 -17.81
C ARG A 308 -12.81 35.38 -17.74
N ALA A 309 -12.61 34.64 -16.65
CA ALA A 309 -13.10 33.26 -16.55
C ALA A 309 -14.43 33.06 -15.77
N TRP A 310 -15.00 34.11 -15.16
CA TRP A 310 -16.16 33.99 -14.25
C TRP A 310 -17.51 34.48 -14.77
N SER A 311 -17.65 34.89 -16.05
CA SER A 311 -18.94 35.43 -16.57
C SER A 311 -19.65 34.57 -17.64
N ARG A 312 -19.23 33.32 -17.88
CA ARG A 312 -19.82 32.46 -18.93
C ARG A 312 -20.61 31.22 -18.46
N ARG A 313 -20.95 31.11 -17.17
CA ARG A 313 -21.68 29.92 -16.64
C ARG A 313 -23.00 30.24 -15.92
N SER A 314 -23.68 31.33 -16.29
CA SER A 314 -25.00 31.69 -15.74
C SER A 314 -26.06 32.01 -16.81
N ARG A 315 -25.93 31.46 -18.03
CA ARG A 315 -26.88 31.72 -19.14
C ARG A 315 -27.34 30.50 -19.96
N SER A 316 -27.22 29.27 -19.48
CA SER A 316 -27.69 28.07 -20.22
C SER A 316 -28.75 27.22 -19.53
N GLU A 317 -29.37 27.67 -18.44
CA GLU A 317 -30.56 27.01 -17.86
C GLU A 317 -31.65 28.04 -17.63
N ARG A 318 -32.38 28.36 -18.71
CA ARG A 318 -33.75 28.92 -18.75
C ARG A 318 -34.15 29.06 -20.23
N SER A 319 -34.57 27.96 -20.86
CA SER A 319 -35.48 27.96 -22.04
C SER A 319 -35.85 26.54 -22.48
N GLY A 320 -37.16 26.26 -22.51
CA GLY A 320 -37.83 25.04 -23.01
C GLY A 320 -38.21 24.09 -21.88
N ILE A 321 -39.42 24.09 -21.34
CA ILE A 321 -40.70 23.63 -21.97
C ILE A 321 -40.49 22.32 -22.71
#